data_AF-A0A2A6NKC9-F1
#
_entry.id   AF-A0A2A6NKC9-F1
#
_cell.length_a   1.000
_cell.length_b   1.000
_cell.length_c   1.000
_cell.angle_alpha   90.00
_cell.angle_beta   90.00
_cell.angle_gamma   90.00
#
_symmetry.space_group_name_H-M   'P 1'
#
loop_
_entity.id
_entity.type
_entity.pdbx_description
1 polymer ?
#
loop_
_entity_poly.entity_id
_entity_poly.type
_entity_poly.pdbx_seq_one_letter_code
_entity_poly.pdbx_strand_id
1 'polypeptide(L)'
;MSRTTPLLYYDLFVVPNFEDYIARANDIRLAFNACVPAAQQADIMFAYYRREDRSKISRWGSLKALHIDLCKREPSFVTILSIAAAYKHLHARGTHYDISTGGSLDYFRSPKTGDLTSSWEREGETTWRPDIIVNKLDGSKASLTQALTAVVRNLWPSVLPPET
;
A
#
# COMPACT_ATOMS: atom_id res chain seq x y z
N MET A 1 -14.06 -14.55 -21.17
CA MET A 1 -13.67 -13.52 -20.18
C MET A 1 -12.19 -13.25 -20.38
N SER A 2 -11.78 -12.02 -20.70
CA SER A 2 -10.35 -11.70 -20.72
C SER A 2 -9.83 -11.79 -19.27
N ARG A 3 -8.66 -12.42 -19.08
CA ARG A 3 -8.06 -12.51 -17.74
C ARG A 3 -7.46 -11.15 -17.38
N THR A 4 -7.61 -10.74 -16.12
CA THR A 4 -6.94 -9.54 -15.61
C THR A 4 -5.43 -9.75 -15.64
N THR A 5 -4.75 -9.03 -16.52
CA THR A 5 -3.28 -9.01 -16.57
C THR A 5 -2.73 -8.14 -15.44
N PRO A 6 -1.46 -8.29 -15.06
CA PRO A 6 -0.84 -7.47 -14.02
C PRO A 6 -0.91 -5.96 -14.31
N LEU A 7 -0.70 -5.54 -15.57
CA LEU A 7 -0.82 -4.14 -15.97
C LEU A 7 -2.29 -3.68 -15.90
N LEU A 8 -3.23 -4.49 -16.38
CA LEU A 8 -4.66 -4.16 -16.28
C LEU A 8 -5.11 -4.05 -14.82
N TYR A 9 -4.60 -4.90 -13.92
CA TYR A 9 -4.89 -4.76 -12.49
C TYR A 9 -4.31 -3.47 -11.91
N TYR A 10 -3.08 -3.11 -12.30
CA TYR A 10 -2.44 -1.87 -11.89
C TYR A 10 -3.28 -0.65 -12.31
N ASP A 11 -3.69 -0.61 -13.58
CA ASP A 11 -4.45 0.51 -14.15
C ASP A 11 -5.88 0.62 -13.62
N LEU A 12 -6.53 -0.51 -13.32
CA LEU A 12 -7.93 -0.52 -12.85
C LEU A 12 -8.08 -0.45 -11.33
N PHE A 13 -7.09 -0.91 -10.56
CA PHE A 13 -7.22 -1.00 -9.09
C PHE A 13 -6.13 -0.25 -8.35
N VAL A 14 -4.87 -0.30 -8.77
CA VAL A 14 -3.79 0.35 -8.01
C VAL A 14 -3.81 1.87 -8.22
N VAL A 15 -3.78 2.33 -9.48
CA VAL A 15 -3.74 3.75 -9.80
C VAL A 15 -5.00 4.49 -9.34
N PRO A 16 -6.23 4.02 -9.61
CA PRO A 16 -7.43 4.78 -9.24
C PRO A 16 -7.59 4.94 -7.73
N ASN A 17 -7.35 3.87 -6.95
CA ASN A 17 -7.44 3.96 -5.48
C ASN A 17 -6.34 4.85 -4.89
N PHE A 18 -5.15 4.88 -5.51
CA PHE A 18 -4.10 5.81 -5.13
C PHE A 18 -4.50 7.27 -5.39
N GLU A 19 -5.04 7.59 -6.57
CA GLU A 19 -5.46 8.95 -6.90
C GLU A 19 -6.64 9.41 -6.02
N ASP A 20 -7.59 8.53 -5.70
CA ASP A 20 -8.66 8.80 -4.74
C ASP A 20 -8.10 9.16 -3.35
N TYR A 21 -7.07 8.42 -2.90
CA TYR A 21 -6.39 8.74 -1.65
C TYR A 21 -5.66 10.09 -1.70
N ILE A 22 -4.92 10.37 -2.77
CA ILE A 22 -4.20 11.65 -2.92
C ILE A 22 -5.15 12.85 -2.89
N ALA A 23 -6.36 12.71 -3.45
CA ALA A 23 -7.38 13.75 -3.39
C ALA A 23 -7.83 14.06 -1.95
N ARG A 24 -7.72 13.10 -1.01
CA ARG A 24 -8.18 13.19 0.38
C ARG A 24 -7.24 12.42 1.33
N ALA A 25 -5.99 12.87 1.40
CA ALA A 25 -4.88 12.14 2.05
C ALA A 25 -4.95 12.03 3.59
N ASN A 26 -6.02 12.50 4.25
CA ASN A 26 -6.30 12.24 5.66
C ASN A 26 -7.39 11.17 5.90
N ASP A 27 -8.01 10.63 4.84
CA ASP A 27 -9.08 9.64 4.99
C ASP A 27 -8.49 8.21 5.13
N ILE A 28 -8.60 7.63 6.33
CA ILE A 28 -8.03 6.29 6.60
C ILE A 28 -8.70 5.19 5.76
N ARG A 29 -9.97 5.35 5.37
CA ARG A 29 -10.62 4.35 4.49
C ARG A 29 -9.97 4.36 3.11
N LEU A 30 -9.72 5.55 2.57
CA LEU A 30 -9.04 5.70 1.28
C LEU A 30 -7.59 5.22 1.37
N ALA A 31 -6.90 5.43 2.50
CA ALA A 31 -5.59 4.85 2.74
C ALA A 31 -5.58 3.32 2.66
N PHE A 32 -6.54 2.65 3.31
CA PHE A 32 -6.66 1.19 3.20
C PHE A 32 -6.99 0.76 1.76
N ASN A 33 -7.93 1.46 1.11
CA ASN A 33 -8.32 1.19 -0.27
C ASN A 33 -7.16 1.36 -1.26
N ALA A 34 -6.21 2.26 -0.99
CA ALA A 34 -4.99 2.41 -1.78
C ALA A 34 -3.94 1.34 -1.44
N CYS A 35 -3.72 1.05 -0.16
CA CYS A 35 -2.68 0.13 0.28
C CYS A 35 -2.94 -1.33 -0.11
N VAL A 36 -4.19 -1.78 -0.03
CA VAL A 36 -4.58 -3.18 -0.30
C VAL A 36 -4.24 -3.60 -1.74
N PRO A 37 -4.74 -2.92 -2.79
CA PRO A 37 -4.41 -3.29 -4.17
C PRO A 37 -2.93 -3.07 -4.47
N ALA A 38 -2.31 -2.00 -3.94
CA ALA A 38 -0.88 -1.77 -4.10
C ALA A 38 -0.03 -2.91 -3.53
N ALA A 39 -0.43 -3.53 -2.42
CA ALA A 39 0.19 -4.74 -1.89
C ALA A 39 -0.12 -5.98 -2.74
N GLN A 40 -1.39 -6.18 -3.12
CA GLN A 40 -1.87 -7.35 -3.87
C GLN A 40 -1.30 -7.44 -5.30
N GLN A 41 -0.82 -6.33 -5.88
CA GLN A 41 -0.17 -6.31 -7.18
C GLN A 41 0.96 -7.36 -7.29
N ALA A 42 1.70 -7.60 -6.21
CA ALA A 42 2.73 -8.65 -6.16
C ALA A 42 2.15 -10.05 -6.39
N ASP A 43 1.06 -10.39 -5.68
CA ASP A 43 0.35 -11.65 -5.81
C ASP A 43 -0.21 -11.83 -7.23
N ILE A 44 -0.83 -10.78 -7.78
CA ILE A 44 -1.42 -10.79 -9.13
C ILE A 44 -0.34 -11.02 -10.18
N MET A 45 0.75 -10.25 -10.12
CA MET A 45 1.89 -10.39 -11.03
C MET A 45 2.48 -11.80 -10.97
N PHE A 46 2.77 -12.28 -9.77
CA PHE A 46 3.39 -13.60 -9.59
C PHE A 46 2.46 -14.73 -10.06
N ALA A 47 1.18 -14.68 -9.70
CA ALA A 47 0.22 -15.70 -10.07
C ALA A 47 -0.04 -15.74 -11.58
N TYR A 48 -0.11 -14.58 -12.23
CA TYR A 48 -0.28 -14.47 -13.67
C TYR A 48 0.92 -15.07 -14.41
N TYR A 49 2.12 -14.56 -14.18
CA TYR A 49 3.31 -15.01 -14.91
C TYR A 49 3.73 -16.44 -14.56
N ARG A 50 3.37 -16.96 -13.38
CA ARG A 50 3.58 -18.39 -13.08
C ARG A 50 2.82 -19.32 -14.04
N ARG A 51 1.69 -18.86 -14.58
CA ARG A 51 0.84 -19.62 -15.52
C ARG A 51 1.17 -19.29 -16.97
N GLU A 52 1.32 -18.01 -17.29
CA GLU A 52 1.42 -17.55 -18.68
C GLU A 52 2.87 -17.51 -19.19
N ASP A 53 3.82 -17.00 -18.39
CA ASP A 53 5.24 -16.93 -18.77
C ASP A 53 6.15 -16.88 -17.53
N ARG A 54 6.67 -18.05 -17.15
CA ARG A 54 7.51 -18.20 -15.95
C ARG A 54 8.84 -17.46 -16.07
N SER A 55 9.31 -17.15 -17.28
CA SER A 55 10.59 -16.47 -17.47
C SER A 55 10.60 -15.10 -16.79
N LYS A 56 9.45 -14.41 -16.80
CA LYS A 56 9.24 -13.08 -16.20
C LYS A 56 9.40 -13.06 -14.68
N ILE A 57 9.19 -14.19 -14.01
CA ILE A 57 9.28 -14.31 -12.54
C ILE A 57 10.36 -15.29 -12.06
N SER A 58 11.12 -15.87 -12.99
CA SER A 58 12.11 -16.93 -12.73
C SER A 58 13.14 -16.54 -11.67
N ARG A 59 13.58 -15.27 -11.66
CA ARG A 59 14.59 -14.75 -10.72
C ARG A 59 14.19 -14.83 -9.25
N TRP A 60 12.90 -14.86 -8.92
CA TRP A 60 12.44 -14.90 -7.53
C TRP A 60 12.19 -16.33 -7.05
N GLY A 61 11.77 -17.25 -7.93
CA GLY A 61 11.47 -18.64 -7.57
C GLY A 61 10.26 -18.85 -6.63
N SER A 62 9.86 -17.84 -5.85
CA SER A 62 8.69 -17.86 -4.97
C SER A 62 8.12 -16.46 -4.75
N LEU A 63 6.84 -16.37 -4.38
CA LEU A 63 6.19 -15.10 -4.01
C LEU A 63 6.86 -14.44 -2.80
N LYS A 64 7.32 -15.24 -1.82
CA LYS A 64 8.06 -14.73 -0.66
C LYS A 64 9.33 -14.01 -1.09
N ALA A 65 10.09 -14.60 -2.00
CA ALA A 65 11.30 -13.99 -2.53
C ALA A 65 11.02 -12.73 -3.35
N LEU A 66 9.90 -12.69 -4.09
CA LEU A 66 9.42 -11.46 -4.74
C LEU A 66 9.17 -10.36 -3.71
N HIS A 67 8.41 -10.62 -2.65
CA HIS A 67 8.18 -9.62 -1.60
C HIS A 67 9.47 -9.13 -0.94
N ILE A 68 10.42 -10.04 -0.66
CA ILE A 68 11.72 -9.65 -0.09
C ILE A 68 12.48 -8.73 -1.05
N ASP A 69 12.50 -9.03 -2.34
CA ASP A 69 13.17 -8.19 -3.34
C ASP A 69 12.49 -6.81 -3.48
N LEU A 70 11.15 -6.77 -3.50
CA LEU A 70 10.39 -5.50 -3.54
C LEU A 70 10.70 -4.63 -2.33
N CYS A 71 10.70 -5.19 -1.12
CA CYS A 71 11.05 -4.46 0.11
C CYS A 71 12.50 -3.98 0.13
N LYS A 72 13.42 -4.68 -0.55
CA LYS A 72 14.82 -4.23 -0.70
C LYS A 72 14.96 -3.07 -1.68
N ARG A 73 14.19 -3.09 -2.77
CA ARG A 73 14.19 -2.01 -3.79
C ARG A 73 13.53 -0.75 -3.27
N GLU A 74 12.41 -0.89 -2.55
CA GLU A 74 11.65 0.21 -1.98
C GLU A 74 11.20 -0.17 -0.56
N PRO A 75 11.92 0.28 0.47
CA PRO A 75 11.60 0.00 1.87
C PRO A 75 10.18 0.43 2.27
N SER A 76 9.60 1.44 1.62
CA SER A 76 8.23 1.89 1.88
C SER A 76 7.19 0.82 1.56
N PHE A 77 7.52 -0.16 0.72
CA PHE A 77 6.64 -1.30 0.43
C PHE A 77 6.31 -2.12 1.68
N VAL A 78 7.22 -2.19 2.66
CA VAL A 78 6.94 -2.85 3.96
C VAL A 78 5.80 -2.15 4.70
N THR A 79 5.75 -0.81 4.65
CA THR A 79 4.66 -0.02 5.25
C THR A 79 3.33 -0.38 4.58
N ILE A 80 3.29 -0.43 3.25
CA ILE A 80 2.08 -0.79 2.49
C ILE A 80 1.61 -2.22 2.82
N LEU A 81 2.52 -3.20 2.85
CA LEU A 81 2.20 -4.57 3.24
C LEU A 81 1.64 -4.65 4.67
N SER A 82 2.21 -3.87 5.59
CA SER A 82 1.77 -3.81 6.98
C SER A 82 0.34 -3.29 7.09
N ILE A 83 0.05 -2.15 6.45
CA ILE A 83 -1.30 -1.55 6.45
C ILE A 83 -2.32 -2.49 5.80
N ALA A 84 -1.98 -3.09 4.65
CA ALA A 84 -2.86 -4.06 3.99
C ALA A 84 -3.12 -5.30 4.87
N ALA A 85 -2.13 -5.76 5.64
CA ALA A 85 -2.31 -6.84 6.60
C ALA A 85 -3.17 -6.43 7.79
N ALA A 86 -3.04 -5.19 8.28
CA ALA A 86 -3.87 -4.64 9.34
C ALA A 86 -5.35 -4.58 8.92
N TYR A 87 -5.65 -4.17 7.67
CA TYR A 87 -7.00 -4.18 7.11
C TYR A 87 -7.63 -5.58 7.13
N LYS A 88 -6.89 -6.62 6.76
CA LYS A 88 -7.37 -8.01 6.81
C LYS A 88 -7.74 -8.45 8.23
N HIS A 89 -7.06 -7.91 9.23
CA HIS A 89 -7.30 -8.22 10.64
C HIS A 89 -8.34 -7.31 11.30
N LEU A 90 -8.64 -6.14 10.72
CA LEU A 90 -9.73 -5.24 11.10
C LEU A 90 -11.08 -5.97 11.21
N HIS A 91 -11.34 -6.85 10.25
CA HIS A 91 -12.56 -7.65 10.17
C HIS A 91 -12.52 -8.91 11.03
N ALA A 92 -11.37 -9.26 11.62
CA ALA A 92 -11.17 -10.56 12.25
C ALA A 92 -11.37 -10.56 13.78
N ARG A 93 -11.13 -9.46 14.52
CA ARG A 93 -11.29 -9.39 15.99
C ARG A 93 -11.50 -7.95 16.49
N GLY A 94 -12.19 -7.80 17.63
CA GLY A 94 -12.56 -6.53 18.29
C GLY A 94 -11.41 -5.66 18.80
N THR A 95 -10.55 -5.19 17.90
CA THR A 95 -9.65 -4.05 18.13
C THR A 95 -10.49 -2.77 18.29
N HIS A 96 -10.19 -2.00 19.34
CA HIS A 96 -10.93 -0.80 19.69
C HIS A 96 -10.68 0.28 18.63
N TYR A 97 -11.76 0.88 18.13
CA TYR A 97 -11.74 2.05 17.25
C TYR A 97 -12.27 3.22 18.05
N ASP A 98 -11.45 4.23 18.30
CA ASP A 98 -11.97 5.51 18.78
C ASP A 98 -12.32 6.36 17.56
N ILE A 99 -13.63 6.56 17.39
CA ILE A 99 -14.20 7.43 16.37
C ILE A 99 -14.43 8.78 17.03
N SER A 100 -13.58 9.77 16.80
CA SER A 100 -13.90 11.16 17.15
C SER A 100 -14.81 11.79 16.08
N THR A 101 -15.68 12.68 16.55
CA THR A 101 -16.91 13.13 15.90
C THR A 101 -16.72 13.71 14.50
N GLY A 102 -17.51 13.21 13.55
CA GLY A 102 -17.57 13.67 12.15
C GLY A 102 -17.49 12.56 11.10
N GLY A 103 -17.45 11.28 11.47
CA GLY A 103 -17.36 10.17 10.51
C GLY A 103 -15.96 9.92 9.94
N SER A 104 -14.95 10.63 10.46
CA SER A 104 -13.52 10.41 10.21
C SER A 104 -12.97 9.38 11.21
N LEU A 105 -12.13 8.47 10.73
CA LEU A 105 -11.31 7.64 11.61
C LEU A 105 -10.04 8.45 11.84
N ASP A 106 -9.83 8.98 13.05
CA ASP A 106 -8.69 9.86 13.33
C ASP A 106 -7.44 9.06 13.78
N TYR A 107 -7.64 7.82 14.21
CA TYR A 107 -6.59 6.96 14.73
C TYR A 107 -6.93 5.47 14.59
N PHE A 108 -5.92 4.67 14.29
CA PHE A 108 -5.99 3.21 14.26
C PHE A 108 -4.74 2.62 14.93
N ARG A 109 -4.93 1.82 15.99
CA ARG A 109 -3.85 1.12 16.69
C ARG A 109 -3.85 -0.36 16.32
N SER A 110 -2.71 -0.85 15.82
CA SER A 110 -2.50 -2.28 15.55
C SER A 110 -1.21 -2.78 16.22
N PRO A 111 -1.29 -3.82 17.07
CA PRO A 111 -0.11 -4.36 17.75
C PRO A 111 0.91 -5.00 16.81
N LYS A 112 0.57 -5.23 15.53
CA LYS A 112 1.46 -5.86 14.54
C LYS A 112 2.18 -4.85 13.65
N THR A 113 1.67 -3.63 13.54
CA THR A 113 2.09 -2.67 12.51
C THR A 113 2.33 -1.27 13.07
N GLY A 114 2.04 -1.07 14.36
CA GLY A 114 2.07 0.23 15.02
C GLY A 114 0.77 1.02 14.79
N ASP A 115 0.86 2.33 14.99
CA ASP A 115 -0.29 3.21 15.03
C ASP A 115 -0.40 4.06 13.76
N LEU A 116 -1.57 4.07 13.13
CA LEU A 116 -1.91 4.98 12.05
C LEU A 116 -2.68 6.17 12.63
N THR A 117 -2.17 7.37 12.42
CA THR A 117 -2.79 8.64 12.86
C THR A 117 -3.03 9.51 11.64
N SER A 118 -4.22 10.09 11.49
CA SER A 118 -4.38 11.21 10.55
C SER A 118 -3.76 12.46 11.18
N SER A 119 -2.87 13.15 10.47
CA SER A 119 -2.27 14.39 10.94
C SER A 119 -1.96 15.33 9.78
N TRP A 120 -1.74 16.60 10.10
CA TRP A 120 -1.20 17.55 9.13
C TRP A 120 0.32 17.47 9.21
N GLU A 121 0.95 17.12 8.10
CA GLU A 121 2.41 17.10 7.99
C GLU A 121 2.92 18.29 7.18
N ARG A 122 4.12 18.74 7.51
CA ARG A 122 4.74 19.87 6.84
C ARG A 122 5.49 19.37 5.61
N GLU A 123 5.04 19.76 4.43
CA GLU A 123 5.76 19.56 3.18
C GLU A 123 6.59 20.83 2.89
N GLY A 124 7.89 20.79 3.16
CA GLY A 124 8.78 21.95 3.03
C GLY A 124 8.57 23.01 4.13
N GLU A 125 9.01 24.25 3.87
CA GLU A 125 8.98 25.32 4.89
C GLU A 125 7.60 25.97 5.09
N THR A 126 6.67 25.85 4.14
CA THR A 126 5.48 26.72 4.08
C THR A 126 4.14 26.03 3.86
N THR A 127 4.08 24.73 3.50
CA THR A 127 2.79 24.07 3.19
C THR A 127 2.51 22.92 4.15
N TRP A 128 1.39 23.00 4.86
CA TRP A 128 0.85 21.86 5.61
C TRP A 128 -0.12 21.10 4.72
N ARG A 129 0.10 19.80 4.55
CA ARG A 129 -0.83 18.93 3.83
C ARG A 129 -1.44 17.89 4.79
N PRO A 130 -2.73 17.57 4.61
CA PRO A 130 -3.33 16.45 5.33
C PRO A 130 -2.62 15.17 4.87
N ASP A 131 -2.23 14.33 5.82
CA ASP A 131 -1.62 13.03 5.53
C ASP A 131 -1.99 12.01 6.62
N ILE A 132 -1.70 10.74 6.34
CA ILE A 132 -1.72 9.69 7.35
C ILE A 132 -0.29 9.33 7.70
N ILE A 133 -0.03 9.38 9.00
CA ILE A 133 1.25 9.03 9.58
C ILE A 133 1.19 7.66 10.19
N VAL A 134 2.14 6.84 9.78
CA VAL A 134 2.33 5.48 10.27
C VAL A 134 3.46 5.50 11.29
N ASN A 135 3.11 5.33 12.55
CA ASN A 135 4.05 5.12 13.63
C ASN A 135 4.45 3.65 13.60
N LYS A 136 5.72 3.38 13.32
CA LYS A 136 6.27 2.03 13.27
C LYS A 136 6.65 1.54 14.66
N LEU A 137 6.81 0.23 14.81
CA LEU A 137 7.17 -0.40 16.08
C LEU A 137 8.54 0.02 16.63
N ASP A 138 9.45 0.47 15.76
CA ASP A 138 10.75 1.01 16.14
C ASP A 138 10.69 2.48 16.63
N GLY A 139 9.49 3.05 16.72
CA GLY A 139 9.25 4.44 17.10
C GLY A 139 9.42 5.45 15.97
N SER A 140 9.86 5.03 14.78
CA SER A 140 9.94 5.90 13.61
C SER A 140 8.54 6.20 13.04
N LYS A 141 8.46 7.27 12.25
CA LYS A 141 7.24 7.69 11.56
C LYS A 141 7.44 7.63 10.06
N ALA A 142 6.39 7.30 9.33
CA ALA A 142 6.37 7.36 7.87
C ALA A 142 5.10 8.04 7.36
N SER A 143 5.29 8.97 6.42
CA SER A 143 4.21 9.53 5.61
C SER A 143 3.64 8.46 4.68
N LEU A 144 2.33 8.24 4.75
CA LEU A 144 1.67 7.29 3.87
C LEU A 144 1.62 7.82 2.43
N THR A 145 1.43 9.12 2.25
CA THR A 145 1.48 9.75 0.92
C THR A 145 2.82 9.52 0.23
N GLN A 146 3.93 9.73 0.94
CA GLN A 146 5.27 9.45 0.41
C GLN A 146 5.45 7.95 0.10
N ALA A 147 5.03 7.07 1.02
CA ALA A 147 5.16 5.63 0.85
C ALA A 147 4.36 5.10 -0.35
N LEU A 148 3.10 5.52 -0.50
CA LEU A 148 2.25 5.15 -1.62
C LEU A 148 2.77 5.75 -2.93
N THR A 149 3.25 6.99 -2.93
CA THR A 149 3.86 7.59 -4.12
C THR A 149 5.07 6.79 -4.58
N ALA A 150 5.97 6.43 -3.64
CA ALA A 150 7.17 5.65 -3.95
C ALA A 150 6.81 4.26 -4.50
N VAL A 151 5.83 3.59 -3.91
CA VAL A 151 5.40 2.25 -4.36
C VAL A 151 4.63 2.30 -5.68
N VAL A 152 3.60 3.15 -5.76
CA VAL A 152 2.68 3.20 -6.89
C VAL A 152 3.31 3.85 -8.10
N ARG A 153 3.94 5.02 -7.96
CA ARG A 153 4.48 5.77 -9.11
C ARG A 153 5.89 5.36 -9.51
N ASN A 154 6.68 4.79 -8.59
CA ASN A 154 8.09 4.47 -8.89
C ASN A 154 8.34 2.95 -8.93
N LEU A 155 8.03 2.23 -7.85
CA LEU A 155 8.34 0.81 -7.76
C LEU A 155 7.58 0.00 -8.81
N TRP A 156 6.24 0.10 -8.87
CA TRP A 156 5.45 -0.74 -9.76
C TRP A 156 5.79 -0.56 -11.25
N PRO A 157 5.88 0.67 -11.80
CA PRO A 157 6.30 0.87 -13.18
C PRO A 157 7.70 0.30 -13.49
N SER A 158 8.60 0.25 -12.50
CA SER A 158 9.96 -0.31 -12.69
C SER A 158 10.02 -1.84 -12.64
N VAL A 159 8.99 -2.49 -12.06
CA VAL A 159 8.98 -3.94 -11.83
C VAL A 159 8.03 -4.66 -12.80
N LEU A 160 6.91 -4.02 -13.16
CA LEU A 160 5.93 -4.61 -14.07
C LEU A 160 6.57 -4.85 -15.44
N PRO A 161 6.59 -6.10 -15.92
CA PRO A 161 7.07 -6.38 -17.26
C PRO A 161 6.15 -5.72 -18.29
N PRO A 162 6.68 -5.26 -19.44
CA PRO A 162 5.85 -4.83 -20.54
C PRO A 162 4.98 -6.00 -21.00
N GLU A 163 3.69 -5.71 -21.19
CA GLU A 163 2.73 -6.63 -21.79
C GLU A 163 2.66 -6.32 -23.29
N THR A 164 2.92 -7.34 -24.11
CA THR A 164 2.87 -7.30 -25.58
C THR A 164 1.62 -7.98 -26.10
#